data_AF-A0A382ZZN3-F1
#
_entry.id   AF-A0A382ZZN3-F1
#
_cell.length_a   1.000
_cell.length_b   1.000
_cell.length_c   1.000
_cell.angle_alpha   90.00
_cell.angle_beta   90.00
_cell.angle_gamma   90.00
#
_symmetry.space_group_name_H-M   'P 1'
#
loop_
_entity.id
_entity.type
_entity.pdbx_description
1 polymer ?
#
loop_
_entity_poly.entity_id
_entity_poly.type
_entity_poly.pdbx_seq_one_letter_code
_entity_poly.pdbx_strand_id
1 'polypeptide(L)' 'MSIEIKKSIKPVNYLDAVKFLEERVGEINKSEANELIWILEHPSAFTAGT' A
#
# COMPACT_ATOMS: atom_id res chain seq x y z
N MET A 1 16.30 9.36 5.49
CA MET A 1 15.43 8.37 4.82
C MET A 1 15.17 7.25 5.81
N SER A 2 13.99 7.26 6.43
CA SER A 2 13.49 6.18 7.27
C SER A 2 12.37 5.50 6.51
N ILE A 3 12.45 4.18 6.35
CA ILE A 3 11.40 3.39 5.68
C ILE A 3 10.55 2.75 6.77
N GLU A 4 9.24 2.99 6.72
CA GLU A 4 8.27 2.33 7.58
C GLU A 4 7.97 0.91 7.08
N ILE A 5 7.77 -0.03 7.99
CA ILE A 5 7.41 -1.41 7.66
C ILE A 5 6.08 -1.75 8.31
N LYS A 6 5.08 -2.08 7.49
CA LYS A 6 3.74 -2.50 7.91
C LYS A 6 3.51 -3.95 7.47
N LYS A 7 2.88 -4.75 8.34
CA LYS A 7 2.48 -6.12 8.02
C LYS A 7 1.00 -6.33 8.35
N SER A 8 0.23 -6.81 7.38
CA SER A 8 -1.15 -7.25 7.60
C SER A 8 -1.17 -8.76 7.85
N ILE A 9 -1.84 -9.18 8.93
CA ILE A 9 -2.00 -10.61 9.27
C ILE A 9 -3.20 -11.23 8.52
N LYS A 10 -4.21 -10.42 8.19
CA LYS A 10 -5.39 -10.85 7.44
C LYS A 10 -5.33 -10.37 5.99
N PRO A 11 -5.95 -11.10 5.05
CA PRO A 11 -6.06 -10.64 3.68
C PRO A 11 -6.76 -9.27 3.61
N VAL A 12 -6.20 -8.38 2.80
CA VAL A 12 -6.69 -7.01 2.56
C VAL A 12 -7.38 -6.98 1.20
N ASN A 13 -8.50 -6.29 1.06
CA ASN A 13 -9.12 -6.09 -0.24
C ASN A 13 -8.13 -5.38 -1.20
N TYR A 14 -8.03 -5.85 -2.44
CA TYR A 14 -7.09 -5.31 -3.42
C TYR A 14 -7.32 -3.81 -3.68
N LEU A 15 -8.57 -3.39 -3.88
CA LEU A 15 -8.90 -1.99 -4.19
C LEU A 15 -8.60 -1.06 -3.01
N ASP A 16 -8.88 -1.51 -1.78
CA ASP A 16 -8.55 -0.74 -0.58
C ASP A 16 -7.03 -0.57 -0.41
N ALA A 17 -6.26 -1.61 -0.70
CA ALA A 17 -4.81 -1.55 -0.64
C ALA A 17 -4.23 -0.61 -1.69
N VAL A 18 -4.71 -0.67 -2.93
CA VAL A 18 -4.30 0.24 -4.01
C VAL A 18 -4.61 1.68 -3.65
N LYS A 19 -5.85 1.97 -3.21
CA LYS A 19 -6.25 3.31 -2.79
C LYS A 19 -5.35 3.86 -1.68
N PHE A 20 -5.06 3.05 -0.66
CA PHE A 20 -4.15 3.44 0.42
C PHE A 20 -2.74 3.75 -0.10
N LEU A 21 -2.22 2.94 -1.03
CA LEU A 21 -0.89 3.17 -1.61
C LEU A 21 -0.85 4.44 -2.47
N GLU A 22 -1.89 4.72 -3.25
CA GLU A 22 -1.99 5.95 -4.05
C GLU A 22 -2.03 7.21 -3.19
N GLU A 23 -2.85 7.21 -2.14
CA GLU A 23 -2.91 8.30 -1.16
C GLU A 23 -1.53 8.51 -0.51
N ARG A 24 -0.88 7.43 -0.08
CA ARG A 24 0.45 7.47 0.55
C ARG A 24 1.53 8.04 -0.37
N VAL A 25 1.52 7.68 -1.66
CA VAL A 25 2.44 8.26 -2.65
C VAL A 25 2.25 9.77 -2.75
N GLY A 26 0.99 10.24 -2.70
CA GLY A 26 0.68 11.67 -2.65
C GLY A 26 1.28 12.38 -1.43
N GLU A 27 1.18 11.78 -0.25
CA GLU A 27 1.78 12.31 0.99
C GLU A 27 3.31 12.33 0.94
N ILE A 28 3.93 11.25 0.41
CA ILE A 28 5.40 11.15 0.28
C ILE A 28 5.92 12.24 -0.64
N ASN A 29 5.25 12.48 -1.77
CA ASN A 29 5.60 13.55 -2.71
C ASN A 29 5.52 14.95 -2.06
N LYS A 30 4.62 15.14 -1.09
CA LYS A 30 4.52 16.37 -0.29
C LYS A 30 5.49 16.42 0.89
N SER A 31 6.29 15.38 1.11
CA SER A 31 7.14 15.18 2.29
C SER A 31 6.35 15.16 3.62
N GLU A 32 5.07 14.81 3.57
CA GLU A 32 4.19 14.67 4.74
C GLU A 32 4.23 13.25 5.34
N ALA A 33 4.90 12.34 4.64
CA ALA A 33 4.94 10.92 4.91
C ALA A 33 6.30 10.31 4.59
N ASN A 34 6.67 9.25 5.32
CA ASN A 34 7.82 8.43 4.96
C ASN A 34 7.44 7.33 3.96
N GLU A 35 8.47 6.83 3.27
CA GLU A 35 8.38 5.62 2.46
C GLU A 35 7.88 4.43 3.29
N LEU A 36 7.13 3.53 2.65
CA LEU A 36 6.47 2.42 3.32
C LEU A 36 6.66 1.13 2.53
N ILE A 37 7.12 0.08 3.21
CA ILE A 37 7.03 -1.30 2.74
C ILE A 37 5.83 -1.94 3.45
N TRP A 38 4.85 -2.41 2.67
CA TRP A 38 3.67 -3.07 3.21
C TRP A 38 3.61 -4.53 2.76
N ILE A 39 3.75 -5.46 3.71
CA ILE A 39 3.63 -6.90 3.50
C ILE A 39 2.20 -7.32 3.83
N LEU A 40 1.47 -7.86 2.85
CA LEU A 40 0.08 -8.28 2.99
C LEU A 40 -0.26 -9.39 2.00
N GLU A 41 -1.43 -9.97 2.18
CA GLU A 41 -2.06 -10.90 1.24
C GLU A 41 -3.42 -10.33 0.78
N HIS A 42 -3.93 -10.80 -0.36
CA HIS A 42 -5.25 -10.44 -0.86
C HIS A 42 -6.17 -11.67 -0.90
N PRO A 43 -7.50 -11.48 -0.70
CA PRO A 43 -8.48 -12.46 -1.18
C PRO A 43 -8.31 -12.70 -2.69
N SER A 44 -8.91 -13.77 -3.22
CA SER A 44 -8.83 -14.09 -4.65
C SER A 44 -9.18 -12.87 -5.51
N ALA A 45 -8.22 -12.42 -6.31
CA ALA A 45 -8.31 -11.23 -7.15
C ALA A 45 -7.64 -11.51 -8.49
N PHE A 46 -8.25 -11.01 -9.56
CA PHE A 46 -7.68 -11.04 -10.90
C PHE A 46 -7.34 -9.61 -11.29
N THR A 47 -6.07 -9.37 -11.62
CA THR A 47 -5.60 -8.06 -12.06
C THR A 47 -5.26 -8.14 -13.54
N ALA A 48 -5.62 -7.10 -14.28
CA ALA A 48 -5.22 -6.91 -15.67
C ALA A 48 -4.49 -5.56 -15.73
N GLY A 49 -3.18 -5.62 -15.92
CA GLY A 49 -2.37 -4.41 -16.07
C GLY A 49 -2.76 -3.62 -17.32
N THR A 50 -2.34 -2.36 -17.36
CA THR A 50 -2.36 -1.51 -18.57
C THR A 50 -0.94 -1.35 -19.08
#